data_AF-A0A0R0CNG2-F1
#
_entry.id   AF-A0A0R0CNG2-F1
#
_cell.length_a   1.000
_cell.length_b   1.000
_cell.length_c   1.000
_cell.angle_alpha   90.00
_cell.angle_beta   90.00
_cell.angle_gamma   90.00
#
_symmetry.space_group_name_H-M   'P 1'
#
loop_
_entity.id
_entity.type
_entity.pdbx_description
1 polymer ?
#
loop_
_entity_poly.entity_id
_entity_poly.type
_entity_poly.pdbx_seq_one_letter_code
_entity_poly.pdbx_strand_id
1 'polypeptide(L)'
;MVSLALLFGGLAHAEPVSDEREISAVIQDYLHGSSYNQRDRLRRAFHPDARLYLSQGTDGMREVGIAEYTSWFGKEPGLFNGRIGRLLGIQVEGNIATAKAEILVSKDQARFVDLFLLKKLEGRWLIISKTATRETAPAHGRQVVLAVSNVDIMPGTRLSAGNSFLELVRAYAGFREAGYGVQFVSPEGGAVPLAYIDTSNPEHKAGIFDADLMWALANTRRPDEVTASDYSALMYIGGSAAMYGVAEHPGMQWLAVRIYEQRGGIVSAVCHGSAGLVNLTLSDGSALVSGRRVTGYPDAYEDMSAAYYKTYPFSIEQRLRGSKAQFSHGARGAPHVEVDGRLITGMNWESTRGVVAAIIQRLEVESAVLQNAAQASG
;
A
#
# COMPACT_ATOMS: atom_id res chain seq x y z
N MET A 1 1.76 -52.73 37.08
CA MET A 1 1.11 -51.49 36.62
C MET A 1 1.71 -51.12 35.27
N VAL A 2 0.97 -51.36 34.18
CA VAL A 2 1.41 -51.07 32.81
C VAL A 2 0.93 -49.66 32.48
N SER A 3 1.86 -48.75 32.18
CA SER A 3 1.55 -47.38 31.78
C SER A 3 1.21 -47.34 30.30
N LEU A 4 -0.02 -46.97 29.97
CA LEU A 4 -0.50 -46.80 28.59
C LEU A 4 -0.29 -45.33 28.19
N ALA A 5 0.69 -45.06 27.33
CA ALA A 5 0.89 -43.76 26.73
C ALA A 5 -0.07 -43.55 25.55
N LEU A 6 -1.04 -42.64 25.71
CA LEU A 6 -1.92 -42.18 24.64
C LEU A 6 -1.23 -41.04 23.87
N LEU A 7 -0.72 -41.36 22.68
CA LEU A 7 -0.29 -40.39 21.68
C LEU A 7 -1.53 -39.84 20.96
N PHE A 8 -1.96 -38.62 21.30
CA PHE A 8 -2.91 -37.87 20.46
C PHE A 8 -2.16 -37.26 19.27
N GLY A 9 -2.28 -37.92 18.12
CA GLY A 9 -1.93 -37.31 16.83
C GLY A 9 -2.97 -36.24 16.48
N GLY A 10 -2.60 -34.97 16.63
CA GLY A 10 -3.39 -33.85 16.14
C GLY A 10 -3.35 -33.81 14.62
N LEU A 11 -4.46 -34.18 13.98
CA LEU A 11 -4.71 -33.85 12.58
C LEU A 11 -4.89 -32.33 12.50
N ALA A 12 -3.95 -31.63 11.87
CA ALA A 12 -4.13 -30.23 11.50
C ALA A 12 -5.33 -30.13 10.54
N HIS A 13 -6.47 -29.67 11.05
CA HIS A 13 -7.58 -29.26 10.20
C HIS A 13 -7.22 -27.90 9.61
N ALA A 14 -7.05 -27.84 8.29
CA ALA A 14 -6.98 -26.57 7.59
C ALA A 14 -8.28 -25.81 7.87
N GLU A 15 -8.18 -24.58 8.38
CA GLU A 15 -9.37 -23.76 8.56
C GLU A 15 -10.05 -23.52 7.21
N PRO A 16 -11.40 -23.54 7.15
CA PRO A 16 -12.12 -23.24 5.94
C PRO A 16 -11.72 -21.84 5.45
N VAL A 17 -11.41 -21.73 4.15
CA VAL A 17 -11.09 -20.45 3.51
C VAL A 17 -12.28 -19.51 3.67
N SER A 18 -12.06 -18.31 4.21
CA SER A 18 -13.14 -17.34 4.39
C SER A 18 -13.74 -16.91 3.05
N ASP A 19 -15.05 -16.62 3.01
CA ASP A 19 -15.71 -16.12 1.79
C ASP A 19 -15.01 -14.88 1.21
N GLU A 20 -14.49 -14.00 2.07
CA GLU A 20 -13.71 -12.85 1.66
C GLU A 20 -12.45 -13.23 0.85
N ARG A 21 -11.75 -14.31 1.24
CA ARG A 21 -10.60 -14.82 0.47
C ARG A 21 -11.02 -15.39 -0.87
N GLU A 22 -12.13 -16.14 -0.92
CA GLU A 22 -12.65 -16.69 -2.17
C GLU A 22 -13.10 -15.57 -3.13
N ILE A 23 -13.83 -14.58 -2.64
CA ILE A 23 -14.24 -13.39 -3.40
C ILE A 23 -13.03 -12.59 -3.85
N SER A 24 -12.04 -12.40 -2.98
CA SER A 24 -10.77 -11.76 -3.33
C SER A 24 -10.10 -12.47 -4.50
N ALA A 25 -10.06 -13.81 -4.50
CA ALA A 25 -9.50 -14.59 -5.61
C ALA A 25 -10.28 -14.37 -6.93
N VAL A 26 -11.62 -14.30 -6.87
CA VAL A 26 -12.46 -13.99 -8.05
C VAL A 26 -12.15 -12.59 -8.59
N ILE A 27 -12.06 -11.58 -7.73
CA ILE A 27 -11.73 -10.22 -8.17
C ILE A 27 -10.28 -10.13 -8.66
N GLN A 28 -9.35 -10.90 -8.08
CA GLN A 28 -7.97 -10.98 -8.60
C GLN A 28 -7.92 -11.65 -9.98
N ASP A 29 -8.76 -12.66 -10.24
CA ASP A 29 -8.89 -13.23 -11.57
C ASP A 29 -9.43 -12.21 -12.58
N TYR A 30 -10.39 -11.39 -12.17
CA TYR A 30 -10.87 -10.26 -12.97
C TYR A 30 -9.75 -9.24 -13.25
N LEU A 31 -9.07 -8.75 -12.21
CA LEU A 31 -8.04 -7.71 -12.34
C LEU A 31 -6.87 -8.22 -13.19
N HIS A 32 -6.27 -9.34 -12.80
CA HIS A 32 -5.12 -9.93 -13.48
C HIS A 32 -5.47 -10.42 -14.89
N GLY A 33 -6.65 -11.01 -15.06
CA GLY A 33 -7.17 -11.40 -16.38
C GLY A 33 -7.26 -10.22 -17.33
N SER A 34 -7.75 -9.09 -16.84
CA SER A 34 -7.85 -7.85 -17.60
C SER A 34 -6.49 -7.18 -17.84
N SER A 35 -5.55 -7.27 -16.91
CA SER A 35 -4.22 -6.63 -16.99
C SER A 35 -3.24 -7.33 -17.91
N TYR A 36 -3.33 -8.66 -18.02
CA TYR A 36 -2.39 -9.48 -18.77
C TYR A 36 -3.02 -10.18 -19.98
N ASN A 37 -4.13 -9.67 -20.49
CA ASN A 37 -4.85 -10.21 -21.64
C ASN A 37 -5.20 -11.72 -21.52
N GLN A 38 -5.39 -12.22 -20.30
CA GLN A 38 -5.73 -13.63 -20.04
C GLN A 38 -7.25 -13.81 -20.11
N ARG A 39 -7.80 -13.85 -21.33
CA ARG A 39 -9.25 -13.84 -21.59
C ARG A 39 -10.03 -14.95 -20.89
N ASP A 40 -9.46 -16.15 -20.77
CA ASP A 40 -10.13 -17.28 -20.09
C ASP A 40 -10.13 -17.12 -18.56
N ARG A 41 -9.05 -16.58 -18.00
CA ARG A 41 -9.00 -16.17 -16.58
C ARG A 41 -10.00 -15.05 -16.30
N LEU A 42 -10.12 -14.08 -17.20
CA LEU A 42 -11.13 -13.04 -17.07
C LEU A 42 -12.55 -13.64 -17.12
N ARG A 43 -12.81 -14.53 -18.08
CA ARG A 43 -14.13 -15.17 -18.26
C ARG A 43 -14.54 -16.00 -17.04
N ARG A 44 -13.62 -16.74 -16.42
CA ARG A 44 -13.93 -17.62 -15.27
C ARG A 44 -14.32 -16.86 -13.99
N ALA A 45 -14.01 -15.58 -13.90
CA ALA A 45 -14.43 -14.73 -12.79
C ALA A 45 -15.93 -14.38 -12.85
N PHE A 46 -16.56 -14.50 -14.02
CA PHE A 46 -17.95 -14.16 -14.24
C PHE A 46 -18.85 -15.38 -14.36
N HIS A 47 -20.10 -15.23 -13.93
CA HIS A 47 -21.17 -16.10 -14.37
C HIS A 47 -21.39 -15.92 -15.89
N PRO A 48 -21.71 -16.97 -16.67
CA PRO A 48 -21.91 -16.85 -18.12
C PRO A 48 -22.96 -15.79 -18.53
N ASP A 49 -24.02 -15.66 -17.74
CA ASP A 49 -25.09 -14.68 -17.97
C ASP A 49 -24.83 -13.30 -17.35
N ALA A 50 -23.67 -13.09 -16.74
CA ALA A 50 -23.36 -11.79 -16.14
C ALA A 50 -23.42 -10.65 -17.17
N ARG A 51 -23.79 -9.47 -16.68
CA ARG A 51 -23.90 -8.26 -17.48
C ARG A 51 -23.07 -7.13 -16.90
N LEU A 52 -22.47 -6.36 -17.81
CA LEU A 52 -21.85 -5.09 -17.49
C LEU A 52 -22.82 -3.98 -17.90
N TYR A 53 -23.06 -3.04 -16.98
CA TYR A 53 -23.87 -1.85 -17.22
C TYR A 53 -22.94 -0.65 -17.24
N LEU A 54 -22.55 -0.21 -18.43
CA LEU A 54 -21.55 0.84 -18.65
C LEU A 54 -22.19 2.10 -19.23
N SER A 55 -21.63 3.27 -18.94
CA SER A 55 -22.10 4.54 -19.49
C SER A 55 -21.98 4.58 -21.03
N GLN A 56 -22.97 5.17 -21.69
CA GLN A 56 -23.00 5.46 -23.12
C GLN A 56 -23.45 6.91 -23.34
N GLY A 57 -22.53 7.79 -23.73
CA GLY A 57 -22.82 9.23 -23.76
C GLY A 57 -22.98 9.80 -22.34
N THR A 58 -23.77 10.88 -22.21
CA THR A 58 -23.99 11.56 -20.91
C THR A 58 -24.94 10.79 -20.00
N ASP A 59 -26.06 10.30 -20.55
CA ASP A 59 -27.16 9.73 -19.75
C ASP A 59 -27.57 8.32 -20.21
N GLY A 60 -26.92 7.80 -21.24
CA GLY A 60 -27.21 6.46 -21.77
C GLY A 60 -26.48 5.37 -21.00
N MET A 61 -27.03 4.16 -21.09
CA MET A 61 -26.43 2.96 -20.54
C MET A 61 -26.35 1.90 -21.63
N ARG A 62 -25.19 1.25 -21.72
CA ARG A 62 -24.97 0.09 -22.57
C ARG A 62 -24.84 -1.16 -21.72
N GLU A 63 -25.65 -2.15 -22.05
CA GLU A 63 -25.50 -3.52 -21.54
C GLU A 63 -24.45 -4.25 -22.38
N VAL A 64 -23.48 -4.89 -21.73
CA VAL A 64 -22.40 -5.65 -22.38
C VAL A 64 -22.33 -7.05 -21.77
N GLY A 65 -22.38 -8.08 -22.62
CA GLY A 65 -22.20 -9.47 -22.22
C GLY A 65 -20.72 -9.85 -22.06
N ILE A 66 -20.44 -10.93 -21.33
CA ILE A 66 -19.06 -11.34 -21.00
C ILE A 66 -18.25 -11.74 -22.25
N ALA A 67 -18.88 -12.34 -23.25
CA ALA A 67 -18.23 -12.68 -24.51
C ALA A 67 -17.72 -11.42 -25.24
N GLU A 68 -18.54 -10.37 -25.28
CA GLU A 68 -18.15 -9.09 -25.85
C GLU A 68 -17.05 -8.43 -25.00
N TYR A 69 -17.25 -8.31 -23.68
CA TYR A 69 -16.28 -7.68 -22.79
C TYR A 69 -14.90 -8.33 -22.86
N THR A 70 -14.83 -9.66 -22.84
CA THR A 70 -13.56 -10.40 -22.94
C THR A 70 -12.89 -10.25 -24.31
N SER A 71 -13.63 -9.89 -25.36
CA SER A 71 -13.08 -9.65 -26.69
C SER A 71 -12.26 -8.36 -26.80
N TRP A 72 -12.46 -7.40 -25.87
CA TRP A 72 -11.77 -6.10 -25.85
C TRP A 72 -10.29 -6.20 -25.46
N PHE A 73 -9.88 -7.30 -24.82
CA PHE A 73 -8.50 -7.51 -24.37
C PHE A 73 -7.65 -8.14 -25.45
N GLY A 74 -6.32 -8.02 -25.39
CA GLY A 74 -5.40 -8.56 -26.40
C GLY A 74 -5.53 -10.07 -26.63
N LYS A 75 -4.98 -10.56 -27.75
CA LYS A 75 -4.96 -12.00 -28.07
C LYS A 75 -3.75 -12.73 -27.52
N GLU A 76 -2.76 -12.01 -26.96
CA GLU A 76 -1.51 -12.54 -26.43
C GLU A 76 -1.60 -12.66 -24.90
N PRO A 77 -1.88 -13.86 -24.34
CA PRO A 77 -2.04 -14.03 -22.91
C PRO A 77 -0.69 -13.88 -22.19
N GLY A 78 -0.69 -13.19 -21.05
CA GLY A 78 0.50 -12.92 -20.25
C GLY A 78 1.18 -11.59 -20.58
N LEU A 79 0.84 -10.93 -21.69
CA LEU A 79 1.37 -9.61 -22.01
C LEU A 79 0.65 -8.53 -21.18
N PHE A 80 1.41 -7.77 -20.38
CA PHE A 80 0.86 -6.65 -19.62
C PHE A 80 0.39 -5.52 -20.55
N ASN A 81 -0.82 -5.02 -20.35
CA ASN A 81 -1.44 -4.01 -21.22
C ASN A 81 -1.56 -2.60 -20.60
N GLY A 82 -0.89 -2.38 -19.47
CA GLY A 82 -0.88 -1.09 -18.79
C GLY A 82 -2.03 -0.86 -17.81
N ARG A 83 -2.89 -1.86 -17.57
CA ARG A 83 -3.95 -1.78 -16.55
C ARG A 83 -3.43 -2.26 -15.21
N ILE A 84 -3.47 -1.41 -14.19
CA ILE A 84 -3.06 -1.75 -12.83
C ILE A 84 -4.30 -1.77 -11.95
N GLY A 85 -4.71 -2.96 -11.54
CA GLY A 85 -5.93 -3.19 -10.78
C GLY A 85 -5.67 -3.40 -9.29
N ARG A 86 -6.53 -2.85 -8.43
CA ARG A 86 -6.53 -3.13 -6.98
C ARG A 86 -7.93 -3.27 -6.44
N LEU A 87 -8.09 -4.17 -5.47
CA LEU A 87 -9.31 -4.32 -4.69
C LEU A 87 -9.38 -3.19 -3.65
N LEU A 88 -10.55 -2.60 -3.48
CA LEU A 88 -10.82 -1.50 -2.53
C LEU A 88 -11.80 -1.89 -1.42
N GLY A 89 -12.57 -2.96 -1.60
CA GLY A 89 -13.57 -3.38 -0.62
C GLY A 89 -14.29 -4.66 -1.00
N ILE A 90 -14.69 -5.42 0.01
CA ILE A 90 -15.60 -6.56 -0.07
C ILE A 90 -16.62 -6.43 1.06
N GLN A 91 -17.88 -6.74 0.77
CA GLN A 91 -18.92 -6.95 1.78
C GLN A 91 -19.64 -8.26 1.47
N VAL A 92 -19.81 -9.12 2.47
CA VAL A 92 -20.42 -10.45 2.31
C VAL A 92 -21.68 -10.53 3.17
N GLU A 93 -22.76 -11.06 2.60
CA GLU A 93 -24.01 -11.34 3.31
C GLU A 93 -24.55 -12.70 2.82
N GLY A 94 -24.36 -13.74 3.64
CA GLY A 94 -24.73 -15.11 3.27
C GLY A 94 -24.09 -15.56 1.94
N ASN A 95 -24.91 -15.76 0.91
CA ASN A 95 -24.45 -16.20 -0.42
C ASN A 95 -24.37 -15.09 -1.47
N ILE A 96 -24.42 -13.82 -1.05
CA ILE A 96 -24.22 -12.65 -1.92
C ILE A 96 -23.07 -11.79 -1.39
N ALA A 97 -22.45 -11.03 -2.29
CA ALA A 97 -21.42 -10.08 -1.92
C ALA A 97 -21.36 -8.89 -2.87
N THR A 98 -20.83 -7.78 -2.38
CA THR A 98 -20.37 -6.67 -3.21
C THR A 98 -18.85 -6.62 -3.17
N ALA A 99 -18.24 -6.15 -4.26
CA ALA A 99 -16.84 -5.77 -4.26
C ALA A 99 -16.65 -4.45 -5.00
N LYS A 100 -15.59 -3.73 -4.64
CA LYS A 100 -15.15 -2.50 -5.31
C LYS A 100 -13.70 -2.65 -5.72
N ALA A 101 -13.36 -2.29 -6.95
CA ALA A 101 -11.98 -2.28 -7.43
C ALA A 101 -11.65 -0.96 -8.14
N GLU A 102 -10.38 -0.60 -8.14
CA GLU A 102 -9.84 0.49 -8.95
C GLU A 102 -8.93 -0.08 -10.03
N ILE A 103 -8.95 0.56 -11.20
CA ILE A 103 -8.02 0.26 -12.29
C ILE A 103 -7.43 1.55 -12.82
N LEU A 104 -6.11 1.67 -12.76
CA LEU A 104 -5.36 2.77 -13.37
C LEU A 104 -4.86 2.34 -14.75
N VAL A 105 -4.98 3.21 -15.73
CA VAL A 105 -4.53 2.99 -17.10
C VAL A 105 -3.68 4.17 -17.54
N SER A 106 -2.36 4.06 -17.36
CA SER A 106 -1.40 5.17 -17.53
C SER A 106 -1.46 5.79 -18.92
N LYS A 107 -1.51 4.95 -19.95
CA LYS A 107 -1.55 5.36 -21.37
C LYS A 107 -2.76 6.23 -21.72
N ASP A 108 -3.88 6.03 -21.02
CA ASP A 108 -5.15 6.66 -21.32
C ASP A 108 -5.50 7.76 -20.30
N GLN A 109 -4.58 8.05 -19.38
CA GLN A 109 -4.79 8.99 -18.26
C GLN A 109 -6.14 8.74 -17.58
N ALA A 110 -6.42 7.46 -17.32
CA ALA A 110 -7.74 7.02 -16.90
C ALA A 110 -7.67 6.25 -15.59
N ARG A 111 -8.61 6.56 -14.72
CA ARG A 111 -8.94 5.79 -13.53
C ARG A 111 -10.34 5.25 -13.68
N PHE A 112 -10.49 3.95 -13.48
CA PHE A 112 -11.78 3.29 -13.41
C PHE A 112 -12.07 2.89 -11.97
N VAL A 113 -13.31 3.09 -11.54
CA VAL A 113 -13.83 2.50 -10.31
C VAL A 113 -14.92 1.53 -10.70
N ASP A 114 -14.68 0.26 -10.40
CA ASP A 114 -15.54 -0.86 -10.73
C ASP A 114 -16.31 -1.31 -9.50
N LEU A 115 -17.60 -1.55 -9.66
CA LEU A 115 -18.46 -2.14 -8.65
C LEU A 115 -19.01 -3.47 -9.16
N PHE A 116 -18.97 -4.48 -8.29
CA PHE A 116 -19.36 -5.85 -8.61
C PHE A 116 -20.48 -6.32 -7.67
N LEU A 117 -21.43 -7.04 -8.24
CA LEU A 117 -22.32 -7.93 -7.49
C LEU A 117 -21.85 -9.37 -7.72
N LEU A 118 -21.68 -10.11 -6.63
CA LEU A 118 -21.25 -11.49 -6.64
C LEU A 118 -22.29 -12.39 -5.97
N LYS A 119 -22.32 -13.65 -6.39
CA LYS A 119 -23.17 -14.68 -5.80
C LYS A 119 -22.39 -15.98 -5.67
N LYS A 120 -22.59 -16.68 -4.55
CA LYS A 120 -22.11 -18.05 -4.36
C LYS A 120 -23.12 -19.01 -4.98
N LEU A 121 -22.71 -19.67 -6.06
CA LEU A 121 -23.49 -20.64 -6.83
C LEU A 121 -22.73 -21.97 -6.83
N GLU A 122 -23.39 -23.05 -6.42
CA GLU A 122 -22.78 -24.40 -6.36
C GLU A 122 -21.42 -24.42 -5.63
N GLY A 123 -21.34 -23.66 -4.53
CA GLY A 123 -20.12 -23.54 -3.72
C GLY A 123 -19.04 -22.60 -4.28
N ARG A 124 -19.29 -21.90 -5.39
CA ARG A 124 -18.31 -21.00 -6.02
C ARG A 124 -18.81 -19.57 -6.11
N TRP A 125 -17.98 -18.61 -5.73
CA TRP A 125 -18.25 -17.20 -5.97
C TRP A 125 -18.03 -16.83 -7.44
N LEU A 126 -18.97 -16.08 -8.01
CA LEU A 126 -18.90 -15.57 -9.37
C LEU A 126 -19.43 -14.14 -9.41
N ILE A 127 -18.84 -13.30 -10.27
CA ILE A 127 -19.39 -11.98 -10.60
C ILE A 127 -20.64 -12.19 -11.45
N ILE A 128 -21.79 -11.70 -10.98
CA ILE A 128 -23.08 -11.78 -11.69
C ILE A 128 -23.48 -10.44 -12.34
N SER A 129 -22.93 -9.32 -11.87
CA SER A 129 -23.14 -8.00 -12.46
C SER A 129 -21.95 -7.09 -12.17
N LYS A 130 -21.69 -6.15 -13.07
CA LYS A 130 -20.66 -5.13 -12.90
C LYS A 130 -21.09 -3.79 -13.48
N THR A 131 -20.70 -2.70 -12.84
CA THR A 131 -20.69 -1.36 -13.44
C THR A 131 -19.33 -0.71 -13.28
N ALA A 132 -19.10 0.41 -13.94
CA ALA A 132 -17.88 1.19 -13.82
C ALA A 132 -18.12 2.66 -14.12
N THR A 133 -17.37 3.53 -13.44
CA THR A 133 -17.17 4.91 -13.88
C THR A 133 -15.74 5.09 -14.37
N ARG A 134 -15.53 6.06 -15.26
CA ARG A 134 -14.22 6.50 -15.74
C ARG A 134 -14.00 7.95 -15.35
N GLU A 135 -12.89 8.20 -14.69
CA GLU A 135 -12.40 9.53 -14.37
C GLU A 135 -11.07 9.77 -15.07
N THR A 136 -10.77 11.03 -15.36
CA THR A 136 -9.42 11.41 -15.77
C THR A 136 -8.51 11.31 -14.55
N ALA A 137 -7.37 10.64 -14.71
CA ALA A 137 -6.32 10.59 -13.71
C ALA A 137 -4.98 10.93 -14.38
N PRO A 138 -4.05 11.59 -13.67
CA PRO A 138 -2.70 11.83 -14.16
C PRO A 138 -2.07 10.58 -14.79
N ALA A 139 -1.23 10.76 -15.82
CA ALA A 139 -0.56 9.67 -16.56
C ALA A 139 0.39 8.79 -15.72
N HIS A 140 0.45 9.00 -14.40
CA HIS A 140 1.28 8.24 -13.49
C HIS A 140 0.57 6.94 -13.13
N GLY A 141 0.55 5.96 -14.04
CA GLY A 141 0.15 4.59 -13.65
C GLY A 141 1.28 3.87 -12.91
N ARG A 142 1.86 4.54 -11.91
CA ARG A 142 2.79 3.93 -10.97
C ARG A 142 2.24 4.16 -9.57
N GLN A 143 2.40 3.18 -8.70
CA GLN A 143 1.83 3.20 -7.36
C GLN A 143 2.85 3.70 -6.34
N VAL A 144 2.38 3.97 -5.13
CA VAL A 144 3.23 4.23 -3.96
C VAL A 144 2.92 3.23 -2.86
N VAL A 145 3.95 2.83 -2.12
CA VAL A 145 3.83 2.00 -0.92
C VAL A 145 3.82 2.89 0.31
N LEU A 146 2.84 2.70 1.19
CA LEU A 146 2.88 3.18 2.57
C LEU A 146 3.22 2.00 3.48
N ALA A 147 4.42 2.01 4.04
CA ALA A 147 4.93 0.97 4.91
C ALA A 147 4.53 1.25 6.37
N VAL A 148 3.90 0.27 7.00
CA VAL A 148 3.32 0.34 8.35
C VAL A 148 3.69 -0.91 9.17
N SER A 149 3.48 -0.87 10.48
CA SER A 149 3.77 -1.99 11.39
C SER A 149 2.49 -2.68 11.87
N ASN A 150 2.56 -3.99 12.11
CA ASN A 150 1.49 -4.78 12.74
C ASN A 150 1.51 -4.71 14.28
N VAL A 151 2.54 -4.12 14.91
CA VAL A 151 2.76 -4.19 16.36
C VAL A 151 1.79 -3.27 17.11
N ASP A 152 0.88 -3.87 17.89
CA ASP A 152 -0.18 -3.20 18.65
C ASP A 152 0.13 -3.06 20.14
N ILE A 153 1.05 -3.88 20.66
CA ILE A 153 1.58 -3.82 22.02
C ILE A 153 3.10 -3.85 21.96
N MET A 154 3.74 -2.89 22.64
CA MET A 154 5.19 -2.81 22.70
C MET A 154 5.76 -4.10 23.32
N PRO A 155 6.65 -4.83 22.62
CA PRO A 155 7.15 -6.14 23.05
C PRO A 155 7.65 -6.15 24.50
N GLY A 156 7.22 -7.16 25.26
CA GLY A 156 7.60 -7.32 26.67
C GLY A 156 6.84 -6.41 27.66
N THR A 157 5.83 -5.65 27.19
CA THR A 157 5.05 -4.75 28.06
C THR A 157 3.53 -4.89 27.85
N ARG A 158 2.76 -3.98 28.47
CA ARG A 158 1.31 -3.78 28.23
C ARG A 158 1.01 -2.43 27.59
N LEU A 159 2.03 -1.71 27.12
CA LEU A 159 1.87 -0.39 26.51
C LEU A 159 1.41 -0.55 25.06
N SER A 160 0.35 0.16 24.68
CA SER A 160 -0.14 0.18 23.30
C SER A 160 0.86 0.83 22.36
N ALA A 161 0.97 0.26 21.17
CA ALA A 161 1.63 0.83 20.02
C ALA A 161 0.61 1.04 18.88
N GLY A 162 0.94 1.93 17.94
CA GLY A 162 0.13 2.08 16.74
C GLY A 162 0.80 2.96 15.70
N ASN A 163 0.30 2.87 14.47
CA ASN A 163 0.70 3.72 13.37
C ASN A 163 0.00 5.07 13.52
N SER A 164 0.70 6.17 13.23
CA SER A 164 0.17 7.52 13.39
C SER A 164 -1.00 7.77 12.43
N PHE A 165 -2.23 7.89 12.97
CA PHE A 165 -3.41 7.95 12.13
C PHE A 165 -3.44 9.19 11.24
N LEU A 166 -3.03 10.35 11.75
CA LEU A 166 -3.01 11.58 10.96
C LEU A 166 -1.96 11.53 9.83
N GLU A 167 -0.83 10.86 10.05
CA GLU A 167 0.17 10.64 9.00
C GLU A 167 -0.39 9.74 7.89
N LEU A 168 -1.12 8.67 8.25
CA LEU A 168 -1.80 7.80 7.29
C LEU A 168 -2.84 8.56 6.48
N VAL A 169 -3.71 9.34 7.13
CA VAL A 169 -4.76 10.13 6.48
C VAL A 169 -4.15 11.13 5.49
N ARG A 170 -3.15 11.90 5.92
CA ARG A 170 -2.51 12.92 5.07
C ARG A 170 -1.72 12.31 3.93
N ALA A 171 -1.00 11.20 4.16
CA ALA A 171 -0.26 10.51 3.11
C ALA A 171 -1.20 9.91 2.07
N TYR A 172 -2.22 9.17 2.53
CA TYR A 172 -3.21 8.58 1.66
C TYR A 172 -3.92 9.63 0.81
N ALA A 173 -4.50 10.66 1.44
CA ALA A 173 -5.21 11.72 0.72
C ALA A 173 -4.30 12.42 -0.31
N GLY A 174 -3.10 12.85 0.09
CA GLY A 174 -2.20 13.59 -0.80
C GLY A 174 -1.76 12.79 -2.03
N PHE A 175 -1.45 11.50 -1.88
CA PHE A 175 -1.12 10.65 -3.03
C PHE A 175 -2.33 10.39 -3.94
N ARG A 176 -3.52 10.20 -3.35
CA ARG A 176 -4.76 9.92 -4.09
C ARG A 176 -5.22 11.15 -4.88
N GLU A 177 -5.13 12.33 -4.29
CA GLU A 177 -5.42 13.62 -4.94
C GLU A 177 -4.47 13.86 -6.13
N ALA A 178 -3.20 13.47 -6.00
CA ALA A 178 -2.21 13.51 -7.07
C ALA A 178 -2.33 12.34 -8.08
N GLY A 179 -3.35 11.50 -7.95
CA GLY A 179 -3.65 10.44 -8.93
C GLY A 179 -2.89 9.13 -8.76
N TYR A 180 -2.12 8.96 -7.68
CA TYR A 180 -1.36 7.73 -7.42
C TYR A 180 -2.26 6.63 -6.84
N GLY A 181 -1.99 5.39 -7.22
CA GLY A 181 -2.46 4.22 -6.49
C GLY A 181 -1.67 4.08 -5.19
N VAL A 182 -2.35 3.79 -4.08
CA VAL A 182 -1.72 3.65 -2.76
C VAL A 182 -1.86 2.22 -2.27
N GLN A 183 -0.74 1.57 -1.97
CA GLN A 183 -0.70 0.22 -1.38
C GLN A 183 -0.13 0.30 0.03
N PHE A 184 -0.84 -0.24 1.01
CA PHE A 184 -0.30 -0.43 2.34
C PHE A 184 0.42 -1.77 2.44
N VAL A 185 1.62 -1.77 3.00
CA VAL A 185 2.42 -2.98 3.24
C VAL A 185 2.83 -3.03 4.71
N SER A 186 2.65 -4.19 5.33
CA SER A 186 3.10 -4.48 6.69
C SER A 186 3.83 -5.83 6.70
N PRO A 187 4.69 -6.12 7.71
CA PRO A 187 5.39 -7.39 7.81
C PRO A 187 4.49 -8.63 7.65
N GLU A 188 3.37 -8.66 8.38
CA GLU A 188 2.46 -9.81 8.43
C GLU A 188 1.25 -9.67 7.49
N GLY A 189 1.07 -8.51 6.87
CA GLY A 189 -0.15 -8.17 6.15
C GLY A 189 -1.35 -8.01 7.09
N GLY A 190 -2.55 -7.94 6.53
CA GLY A 190 -3.78 -7.84 7.31
C GLY A 190 -3.94 -6.50 8.03
N ALA A 191 -4.67 -6.50 9.16
CA ALA A 191 -5.03 -5.30 9.88
C ALA A 191 -3.85 -4.74 10.69
N VAL A 192 -3.76 -3.40 10.76
CA VAL A 192 -2.73 -2.70 11.53
C VAL A 192 -3.32 -1.83 12.64
N PRO A 193 -2.62 -1.70 13.79
CA PRO A 193 -3.06 -0.84 14.89
C PRO A 193 -2.90 0.65 14.55
N LEU A 194 -3.83 1.46 15.04
CA LEU A 194 -3.88 2.90 14.81
C LEU A 194 -3.70 3.65 16.13
N ALA A 195 -2.92 4.73 16.12
CA ALA A 195 -2.67 5.58 17.27
C ALA A 195 -3.16 7.02 17.03
N TYR A 196 -3.41 7.73 18.13
CA TYR A 196 -3.70 9.16 18.16
C TYR A 196 -5.01 9.56 17.47
N ILE A 197 -6.04 8.72 17.48
CA ILE A 197 -7.34 9.06 16.87
C ILE A 197 -8.10 10.05 17.74
N ASP A 198 -8.46 11.21 17.18
CA ASP A 198 -9.34 12.21 17.78
C ASP A 198 -10.43 12.59 16.77
N THR A 199 -11.65 12.08 16.94
CA THR A 199 -12.75 12.35 16.01
C THR A 199 -13.35 13.76 16.13
N SER A 200 -12.88 14.57 17.08
CA SER A 200 -13.17 16.01 17.08
C SER A 200 -12.36 16.76 16.02
N ASN A 201 -11.17 16.23 15.65
CA ASN A 201 -10.36 16.75 14.56
C ASN A 201 -10.99 16.42 13.18
N PRO A 202 -11.18 17.40 12.29
CA PRO A 202 -11.80 17.16 10.97
C PRO A 202 -11.06 16.19 10.06
N GLU A 203 -9.72 16.21 10.05
CA GLU A 203 -8.91 15.29 9.22
C GLU A 203 -9.06 13.85 9.72
N HIS A 204 -9.02 13.64 11.04
CA HIS A 204 -9.21 12.31 11.62
C HIS A 204 -10.62 11.81 11.36
N LYS A 205 -11.63 12.68 11.49
CA LYS A 205 -13.02 12.33 11.19
C LYS A 205 -13.20 11.95 9.71
N ALA A 206 -12.60 12.70 8.79
CA ALA A 206 -12.64 12.35 7.37
C ALA A 206 -11.99 10.99 7.12
N GLY A 207 -10.83 10.73 7.72
CA GLY A 207 -10.11 9.46 7.56
C GLY A 207 -10.83 8.24 8.15
N ILE A 208 -11.39 8.35 9.37
CA ILE A 208 -11.97 7.19 10.06
C ILE A 208 -13.28 6.73 9.41
N PHE A 209 -13.94 7.62 8.67
CA PHE A 209 -15.15 7.34 7.90
C PHE A 209 -14.89 7.21 6.39
N ASP A 210 -13.62 7.20 5.95
CA ASP A 210 -13.25 6.81 4.60
C ASP A 210 -13.18 5.27 4.52
N ALA A 211 -14.19 4.68 3.87
CA ALA A 211 -14.31 3.23 3.74
C ALA A 211 -13.15 2.60 2.94
N ASP A 212 -12.61 3.29 1.93
CA ASP A 212 -11.51 2.75 1.12
C ASP A 212 -10.20 2.75 1.92
N LEU A 213 -9.94 3.82 2.69
CA LEU A 213 -8.78 3.90 3.58
C LEU A 213 -8.87 2.84 4.68
N MET A 214 -9.99 2.76 5.38
CA MET A 214 -10.15 1.82 6.50
C MET A 214 -10.11 0.37 6.04
N TRP A 215 -10.68 0.06 4.87
CA TRP A 215 -10.52 -1.28 4.28
C TRP A 215 -9.05 -1.58 3.94
N ALA A 216 -8.32 -0.62 3.38
CA ALA A 216 -6.91 -0.81 3.02
C ALA A 216 -6.00 -0.99 4.26
N LEU A 217 -6.30 -0.31 5.36
CA LEU A 217 -5.61 -0.48 6.66
C LEU A 217 -5.96 -1.80 7.34
N ALA A 218 -7.14 -2.37 7.08
CA ALA A 218 -7.53 -3.70 7.55
C ALA A 218 -6.95 -4.84 6.69
N ASN A 219 -6.48 -4.53 5.48
CA ASN A 219 -6.07 -5.51 4.45
C ASN A 219 -4.71 -5.15 3.84
N THR A 220 -3.74 -4.78 4.68
CA THR A 220 -2.38 -4.51 4.20
C THR A 220 -1.76 -5.77 3.57
N ARG A 221 -0.88 -5.60 2.59
CA ARG A 221 -0.18 -6.70 1.93
C ARG A 221 1.09 -7.06 2.70
N ARG A 222 1.50 -8.33 2.61
CA ARG A 222 2.87 -8.70 2.97
C ARG A 222 3.86 -8.28 1.88
N PRO A 223 5.16 -8.12 2.20
CA PRO A 223 6.15 -7.75 1.19
C PRO A 223 6.32 -8.77 0.05
N ASP A 224 6.03 -10.04 0.30
CA ASP A 224 6.08 -11.13 -0.69
C ASP A 224 4.83 -11.18 -1.60
N GLU A 225 3.79 -10.41 -1.29
CA GLU A 225 2.56 -10.31 -2.09
C GLU A 225 2.57 -9.15 -3.09
N VAL A 226 3.65 -8.36 -3.10
CA VAL A 226 3.77 -7.16 -3.94
C VAL A 226 5.03 -7.23 -4.81
N THR A 227 4.94 -6.67 -6.02
CA THR A 227 6.08 -6.61 -6.95
C THR A 227 6.69 -5.23 -6.92
N ALA A 228 7.96 -5.13 -6.50
CA ALA A 228 8.65 -3.84 -6.33
C ALA A 228 8.61 -2.93 -7.57
N SER A 229 8.57 -3.50 -8.79
CA SER A 229 8.55 -2.74 -10.05
C SER A 229 7.27 -1.94 -10.30
N ASP A 230 6.20 -2.25 -9.56
CA ASP A 230 4.89 -1.59 -9.71
C ASP A 230 4.84 -0.24 -8.99
N TYR A 231 5.85 0.04 -8.14
CA TYR A 231 5.88 1.19 -7.24
C TYR A 231 6.99 2.17 -7.61
N SER A 232 6.70 3.46 -7.51
CA SER A 232 7.70 4.54 -7.69
C SER A 232 8.23 5.09 -6.39
N ALA A 233 7.53 4.86 -5.28
CA ALA A 233 7.97 5.33 -3.98
C ALA A 233 7.54 4.36 -2.89
N LEU A 234 8.33 4.31 -1.83
CA LEU A 234 7.95 3.73 -0.55
C LEU A 234 8.11 4.80 0.53
N MET A 235 7.08 4.99 1.35
CA MET A 235 7.09 5.89 2.49
C MET A 235 6.80 5.10 3.77
N TYR A 236 7.77 5.08 4.70
CA TYR A 236 7.55 4.56 6.05
C TYR A 236 6.74 5.57 6.87
N ILE A 237 5.60 5.12 7.40
CA ILE A 237 4.74 5.90 8.28
C ILE A 237 5.18 5.72 9.73
N GLY A 238 5.08 6.79 10.53
CA GLY A 238 5.47 6.78 11.93
C GLY A 238 4.35 6.37 12.89
N GLY A 239 4.45 6.88 14.11
CA GLY A 239 3.79 6.31 15.29
C GLY A 239 4.67 5.28 15.99
N SER A 240 4.37 5.00 17.25
CA SER A 240 5.22 4.15 18.09
C SER A 240 5.38 2.72 17.57
N ALA A 241 4.44 2.21 16.77
CA ALA A 241 4.55 0.88 16.15
C ALA A 241 5.69 0.79 15.13
N ALA A 242 6.08 1.91 14.49
CA ALA A 242 7.13 1.92 13.48
C ALA A 242 8.52 1.54 14.03
N MET A 243 8.71 1.63 15.35
CA MET A 243 9.92 1.18 16.05
C MET A 243 10.09 -0.34 16.06
N TYR A 244 9.07 -1.10 15.65
CA TYR A 244 9.02 -2.55 15.78
C TYR A 244 8.54 -3.21 14.49
N GLY A 245 9.08 -4.38 14.17
CA GLY A 245 8.66 -5.25 13.07
C GLY A 245 9.11 -4.78 11.69
N VAL A 246 9.35 -3.49 11.46
CA VAL A 246 9.59 -2.97 10.11
C VAL A 246 11.08 -2.94 9.75
N ALA A 247 11.92 -2.48 10.66
CA ALA A 247 13.35 -2.23 10.40
C ALA A 247 14.15 -3.54 10.29
N GLU A 248 13.72 -4.59 10.99
CA GLU A 248 14.35 -5.90 11.06
C GLU A 248 13.80 -6.89 10.03
N HIS A 249 12.61 -6.63 9.46
CA HIS A 249 11.95 -7.59 8.59
C HIS A 249 12.61 -7.66 7.20
N PRO A 250 13.19 -8.81 6.79
CA PRO A 250 13.94 -8.92 5.55
C PRO A 250 13.13 -8.57 4.30
N GLY A 251 11.84 -8.93 4.27
CA GLY A 251 10.95 -8.61 3.16
C GLY A 251 10.71 -7.10 3.02
N MET A 252 10.63 -6.37 4.15
CA MET A 252 10.45 -4.91 4.14
C MET A 252 11.72 -4.22 3.64
N GLN A 253 12.89 -4.68 4.11
CA GLN A 253 14.18 -4.18 3.65
C GLN A 253 14.37 -4.43 2.15
N TRP A 254 14.07 -5.65 1.69
CA TRP A 254 14.15 -6.02 0.28
C TRP A 254 13.25 -5.14 -0.58
N LEU A 255 12.00 -4.94 -0.19
CA LEU A 255 11.05 -4.12 -0.95
C LEU A 255 11.55 -2.68 -1.09
N ALA A 256 11.97 -2.06 0.02
CA ALA A 256 12.46 -0.68 0.00
C ALA A 256 13.74 -0.52 -0.83
N VAL A 257 14.72 -1.40 -0.66
CA VAL A 257 15.98 -1.37 -1.45
C VAL A 257 15.68 -1.61 -2.92
N ARG A 258 14.82 -2.57 -3.27
CA ARG A 258 14.46 -2.82 -4.67
C ARG A 258 13.72 -1.68 -5.31
N ILE A 259 12.81 -1.01 -4.60
CA ILE A 259 12.18 0.21 -5.11
C ILE A 259 13.26 1.28 -5.31
N TYR A 260 14.13 1.51 -4.33
CA TYR A 260 15.19 2.52 -4.44
C TYR A 260 16.17 2.25 -5.58
N GLU A 261 16.57 1.02 -5.82
CA GLU A 261 17.58 0.70 -6.85
C GLU A 261 17.00 0.70 -8.27
N GLN A 262 15.68 0.60 -8.41
CA GLN A 262 15.05 0.86 -9.69
C GLN A 262 15.27 2.30 -10.13
N ARG A 263 15.35 2.50 -11.45
CA ARG A 263 15.45 3.84 -12.04
C ARG A 263 14.23 4.66 -11.62
N GLY A 264 14.49 5.70 -10.83
CA GLY A 264 13.49 6.67 -10.38
C GLY A 264 12.81 6.41 -9.06
N GLY A 265 13.05 5.26 -8.42
CA GLY A 265 12.36 4.92 -7.18
C GLY A 265 12.78 5.81 -6.00
N ILE A 266 11.83 6.16 -5.13
CA ILE A 266 12.05 6.98 -3.94
C ILE A 266 11.87 6.12 -2.69
N VAL A 267 12.74 6.31 -1.70
CA VAL A 267 12.51 5.82 -0.35
C VAL A 267 12.36 7.02 0.57
N SER A 268 11.32 7.01 1.38
CA SER A 268 10.99 8.10 2.27
C SER A 268 10.48 7.62 3.61
N ALA A 269 10.47 8.53 4.57
CA ALA A 269 9.95 8.25 5.90
C ALA A 269 9.45 9.52 6.57
N VAL A 270 8.58 9.39 7.57
CA VAL A 270 8.18 10.51 8.42
C VAL A 270 8.12 10.08 9.88
N CYS A 271 8.46 10.99 10.80
CA CYS A 271 8.37 10.75 12.25
C CYS A 271 9.20 9.51 12.66
N HIS A 272 8.65 8.61 13.48
CA HIS A 272 9.26 7.32 13.82
C HIS A 272 9.36 6.34 12.65
N GLY A 273 8.71 6.59 11.51
CA GLY A 273 8.84 5.79 10.30
C GLY A 273 10.28 5.74 9.79
N SER A 274 11.10 6.74 10.16
CA SER A 274 12.54 6.77 9.88
C SER A 274 13.31 5.58 10.51
N ALA A 275 12.73 4.89 11.50
CA ALA A 275 13.20 3.60 11.99
C ALA A 275 13.33 2.56 10.85
N GLY A 276 12.45 2.58 9.84
CA GLY A 276 12.51 1.68 8.69
C GLY A 276 13.76 1.85 7.82
N LEU A 277 14.49 2.97 7.95
CA LEU A 277 15.68 3.27 7.16
C LEU A 277 16.97 2.67 7.74
N VAL A 278 16.97 2.33 9.03
CA VAL A 278 18.21 2.15 9.81
C VAL A 278 19.03 0.91 9.48
N ASN A 279 18.45 -0.04 8.76
CA ASN A 279 19.09 -1.30 8.35
C ASN A 279 19.09 -1.47 6.81
N LEU A 280 18.70 -0.45 6.04
CA LEU A 280 18.67 -0.55 4.58
C LEU A 280 20.08 -0.50 3.99
N THR A 281 20.50 -1.62 3.41
CA THR A 281 21.80 -1.80 2.76
C THR A 281 21.58 -1.98 1.26
N LEU A 282 22.27 -1.18 0.45
CA LEU A 282 22.22 -1.23 -1.00
C LEU A 282 23.02 -2.43 -1.53
N SER A 283 22.83 -2.77 -2.81
CA SER A 283 23.53 -3.87 -3.48
C SER A 283 25.04 -3.67 -3.57
N ASP A 284 25.55 -2.44 -3.46
CA ASP A 284 26.98 -2.13 -3.36
C ASP A 284 27.55 -2.32 -1.94
N GLY A 285 26.73 -2.73 -0.98
CA GLY A 285 27.09 -2.94 0.42
C GLY A 285 27.08 -1.68 1.29
N SER A 286 26.77 -0.51 0.72
CA SER A 286 26.65 0.73 1.49
C SER A 286 25.29 0.84 2.18
N ALA A 287 25.24 1.50 3.34
CA ALA A 287 23.97 1.88 3.95
C ALA A 287 23.28 2.96 3.09
N LEU A 288 21.98 2.84 2.85
CA LEU A 288 21.19 3.79 2.06
C LEU A 288 21.39 5.24 2.54
N VAL A 289 21.52 5.42 3.85
CA VAL A 289 21.62 6.72 4.52
C VAL A 289 23.05 7.25 4.62
N SER A 290 24.06 6.49 4.21
CA SER A 290 25.48 6.85 4.37
C SER A 290 25.81 8.13 3.60
N GLY A 291 26.24 9.17 4.32
CA GLY A 291 26.58 10.48 3.76
C GLY A 291 25.38 11.32 3.30
N ARG A 292 24.15 10.87 3.53
CA ARG A 292 22.91 11.55 3.12
C ARG A 292 22.36 12.42 4.22
N ARG A 293 21.72 13.53 3.85
CA ARG A 293 20.90 14.31 4.79
C ARG A 293 19.60 13.58 5.08
N VAL A 294 19.28 13.46 6.37
CA VAL A 294 18.05 12.80 6.84
C VAL A 294 17.53 13.49 8.11
N THR A 295 16.24 13.37 8.34
CA THR A 295 15.60 13.69 9.61
C THR A 295 14.72 12.50 10.06
N GLY A 296 14.31 12.52 11.31
CA GLY A 296 13.31 11.65 11.91
C GLY A 296 12.78 12.31 13.18
N TYR A 297 12.00 11.61 13.99
CA TYR A 297 11.68 12.14 15.32
C TYR A 297 12.97 12.14 16.17
N PRO A 298 13.48 13.31 16.62
CA PRO A 298 14.82 13.40 17.19
C PRO A 298 14.83 13.01 18.67
N ASP A 299 15.97 12.50 19.15
CA ASP A 299 16.14 12.13 20.56
C ASP A 299 15.85 13.33 21.49
N ALA A 300 16.18 14.55 21.05
CA ALA A 300 15.95 15.79 21.79
C ALA A 300 14.46 16.06 22.09
N TYR A 301 13.53 15.47 21.34
CA TYR A 301 12.08 15.63 21.53
C TYR A 301 11.39 14.40 22.10
N GLU A 302 12.15 13.33 22.36
CA GLU A 302 11.69 12.16 23.10
C GLU A 302 11.68 12.40 24.60
N ASP A 303 10.70 11.85 25.30
CA ASP A 303 10.81 11.68 26.74
C ASP A 303 11.57 10.39 27.03
N MET A 304 12.91 10.50 27.07
CA MET A 304 13.78 9.36 27.32
C MET A 304 13.58 8.70 28.70
N SER A 305 12.87 9.38 29.62
CA SER A 305 12.54 8.85 30.94
C SER A 305 11.25 8.02 30.95
N ALA A 306 10.39 8.23 29.95
CA ALA A 306 9.10 7.58 29.84
C ALA A 306 9.23 6.06 29.67
N ALA A 307 8.22 5.34 30.15
CA ALA A 307 8.18 3.88 30.07
C ALA A 307 8.21 3.36 28.63
N TYR A 308 7.53 4.05 27.70
CA TYR A 308 7.51 3.66 26.28
C TYR A 308 8.88 3.79 25.63
N TYR A 309 9.65 4.84 25.94
CA TYR A 309 10.95 5.05 25.30
C TYR A 309 11.94 3.95 25.70
N LYS A 310 11.88 3.52 26.97
CA LYS A 310 12.72 2.44 27.50
C LYS A 310 12.49 1.08 26.81
N THR A 311 11.38 0.92 26.08
CA THR A 311 11.10 -0.32 25.32
C THR A 311 11.56 -0.24 23.88
N TYR A 312 11.99 0.93 23.38
CA TYR A 312 12.45 1.07 22.01
C TYR A 312 13.72 0.25 21.79
N PRO A 313 13.82 -0.51 20.68
CA PRO A 313 14.97 -1.38 20.44
C PRO A 313 16.25 -0.61 20.12
N PHE A 314 16.13 0.66 19.72
CA PHE A 314 17.24 1.57 19.43
C PHE A 314 16.75 3.02 19.42
N SER A 315 17.68 3.97 19.53
CA SER A 315 17.44 5.37 19.12
C SER A 315 17.59 5.48 17.60
N ILE A 316 16.59 6.08 16.95
CA ILE A 316 16.61 6.33 15.50
C ILE A 316 17.79 7.25 15.17
N GLU A 317 17.92 8.38 15.86
CA GLU A 317 18.96 9.38 15.59
C GLU A 317 20.36 8.77 15.73
N GLN A 318 20.63 8.08 16.84
CA GLN A 318 21.94 7.45 17.06
C GLN A 318 22.24 6.38 16.00
N ARG A 319 21.24 5.59 15.60
CA ARG A 319 21.42 4.52 14.60
C ARG A 319 21.65 5.08 13.20
N LEU A 320 20.95 6.15 12.82
CA LEU A 320 21.17 6.85 11.55
C LEU A 320 22.55 7.51 11.52
N ARG A 321 22.95 8.21 12.58
CA ARG A 321 24.31 8.80 12.71
C ARG A 321 25.40 7.73 12.67
N GLY A 322 25.20 6.60 13.35
CA GLY A 322 26.11 5.45 13.33
C GLY A 322 26.28 4.85 11.92
N SER A 323 25.25 4.97 11.07
CA SER A 323 25.28 4.61 9.64
C SER A 323 25.79 5.76 8.75
N LYS A 324 26.48 6.75 9.33
CA LYS A 324 27.06 7.93 8.68
C LYS A 324 26.05 8.88 8.04
N ALA A 325 24.78 8.85 8.46
CA ALA A 325 23.80 9.81 8.00
C ALA A 325 24.04 11.20 8.62
N GLN A 326 23.80 12.25 7.85
CA GLN A 326 23.82 13.64 8.31
C GLN A 326 22.45 13.98 8.89
N PHE A 327 22.23 13.58 10.14
CA PHE A 327 20.95 13.80 10.83
C PHE A 327 20.81 15.25 11.31
N SER A 328 19.73 15.89 10.89
CA SER A 328 19.27 17.23 11.31
C SER A 328 17.83 17.17 11.79
N HIS A 329 17.43 18.17 12.59
CA HIS A 329 16.03 18.35 12.98
C HIS A 329 15.70 19.85 13.06
N GLY A 330 14.42 20.19 12.81
CA GLY A 330 13.89 21.54 12.96
C GLY A 330 13.46 21.85 14.39
N ALA A 331 12.63 22.88 14.56
CA ALA A 331 12.05 23.25 15.85
C ALA A 331 10.91 22.29 16.26
N ARG A 332 10.75 22.04 17.57
CA ARG A 332 9.70 21.16 18.10
C ARG A 332 8.31 21.65 17.68
N GLY A 333 7.49 20.73 17.16
CA GLY A 333 6.12 21.02 16.71
C GLY A 333 6.01 21.78 15.39
N ALA A 334 7.13 22.03 14.70
CA ALA A 334 7.14 22.62 13.36
C ALA A 334 7.42 21.54 12.31
N PRO A 335 6.94 21.70 11.07
CA PRO A 335 7.34 20.82 9.97
C PRO A 335 8.83 21.00 9.64
N HIS A 336 9.52 19.90 9.36
CA HIS A 336 10.89 19.88 8.86
C HIS A 336 11.08 18.68 7.94
N VAL A 337 11.53 18.93 6.71
CA VAL A 337 11.69 17.93 5.65
C VAL A 337 13.11 18.02 5.11
N GLU A 338 13.81 16.88 5.07
CA GLU A 338 15.10 16.73 4.39
C GLU A 338 14.89 16.01 3.05
N VAL A 339 15.32 16.65 1.97
CA VAL A 339 15.29 16.10 0.60
C VAL A 339 16.73 15.92 0.13
N ASP A 340 17.19 14.67 0.02
CA ASP A 340 18.50 14.29 -0.53
C ASP A 340 18.30 13.35 -1.73
N GLY A 341 18.08 13.95 -2.91
CA GLY A 341 17.90 13.22 -4.16
C GLY A 341 16.62 12.39 -4.22
N ARG A 342 16.72 11.11 -3.85
CA ARG A 342 15.61 10.14 -3.81
C ARG A 342 15.37 9.57 -2.40
N LEU A 343 16.08 10.11 -1.41
CA LEU A 343 15.83 9.88 0.00
C LEU A 343 15.14 11.12 0.56
N ILE A 344 13.89 10.98 1.01
CA ILE A 344 13.07 12.11 1.49
C ILE A 344 12.56 11.79 2.88
N THR A 345 12.84 12.63 3.87
CA THR A 345 12.46 12.35 5.26
C THR A 345 11.79 13.53 5.93
N GLY A 346 10.82 13.27 6.80
CA GLY A 346 10.12 14.28 7.59
C GLY A 346 10.27 14.03 9.09
N MET A 347 10.39 15.09 9.87
CA MET A 347 10.69 15.00 11.31
C MET A 347 9.52 14.47 12.15
N ASN A 348 8.29 14.82 11.79
CA ASN A 348 7.08 14.62 12.61
C ASN A 348 5.81 14.62 11.72
N TRP A 349 4.64 14.44 12.33
CA TRP A 349 3.35 14.40 11.65
C TRP A 349 2.97 15.72 10.94
N GLU A 350 3.51 16.86 11.39
CA GLU A 350 3.38 18.15 10.71
C GLU A 350 4.10 18.14 9.35
N SER A 351 5.14 17.32 9.22
CA SER A 351 5.97 17.21 8.03
C SER A 351 5.36 16.32 6.94
N THR A 352 4.32 15.53 7.23
CA THR A 352 3.75 14.53 6.29
C THR A 352 3.37 15.12 4.94
N ARG A 353 2.64 16.24 4.93
CA ARG A 353 2.23 16.90 3.67
C ARG A 353 3.44 17.36 2.86
N GLY A 354 4.48 17.87 3.53
CA GLY A 354 5.72 18.29 2.89
C GLY A 354 6.51 17.12 2.28
N VAL A 355 6.57 15.98 2.99
CA VAL A 355 7.18 14.74 2.46
C VAL A 355 6.43 14.26 1.22
N VAL A 356 5.09 14.17 1.29
CA VAL A 356 4.25 13.74 0.16
C VAL A 356 4.42 14.66 -1.05
N ALA A 357 4.39 15.98 -0.84
CA ALA A 357 4.59 16.96 -1.91
C ALA A 357 5.97 16.83 -2.56
N ALA A 358 7.03 16.63 -1.76
CA ALA A 358 8.38 16.45 -2.28
C ALA A 358 8.53 15.15 -3.09
N ILE A 359 7.86 14.07 -2.69
CA ILE A 359 7.82 12.82 -3.45
C ILE A 359 7.14 13.03 -4.79
N ILE A 360 5.93 13.63 -4.79
CA ILE A 360 5.16 13.90 -6.02
C ILE A 360 5.97 14.76 -6.99
N GLN A 361 6.53 15.88 -6.51
CA GLN A 361 7.36 16.77 -7.33
C GLN A 361 8.53 16.02 -7.97
N ARG A 362 9.19 15.13 -7.22
CA ARG A 362 10.33 14.36 -7.73
C ARG A 362 9.93 13.39 -8.84
N LEU A 363 8.79 12.70 -8.67
CA LEU A 363 8.25 11.77 -9.67
C LEU A 363 7.77 12.46 -10.95
N GLU A 364 7.22 13.67 -10.83
CA GLU A 364 6.79 14.47 -11.98
C GLU A 364 7.97 14.99 -12.81
N VAL A 365 9.02 15.52 -12.16
CA VAL A 365 10.24 15.99 -12.85
C VAL A 365 10.90 14.86 -13.64
N GLU A 366 10.98 13.66 -13.06
CA GLU A 366 11.55 12.51 -13.78
C GLU A 366 10.71 12.10 -14.99
N SER A 367 9.38 12.10 -14.84
CA SER A 367 8.45 11.79 -15.94
C SER A 367 8.65 12.75 -17.12
N ALA A 368 8.81 14.05 -16.85
CA ALA A 368 9.05 15.06 -17.88
C ALA A 368 10.41 14.87 -18.58
N VAL A 369 11.48 14.55 -17.84
CA VAL A 369 12.81 14.31 -18.41
C VAL A 369 12.80 13.08 -19.32
N LEU A 370 12.14 11.99 -18.92
CA LEU A 370 12.05 10.77 -19.73
C LEU A 370 11.26 11.00 -21.03
N GLN A 371 10.18 11.78 -20.98
CA GLN A 371 9.39 12.13 -22.16
C GLN A 371 10.19 12.96 -23.16
N ASN A 372 10.91 13.98 -22.68
CA ASN A 372 11.74 14.84 -23.53
C ASN A 372 12.91 14.07 -24.17
N ALA A 373 13.53 13.14 -23.44
CA ALA A 373 14.59 12.31 -23.98
C ALA A 373 14.10 11.37 -25.10
N ALA A 374 12.90 10.80 -24.96
CA ALA A 374 12.29 9.95 -25.98
C ALA A 374 11.95 10.72 -27.27
N GLN A 375 11.47 11.96 -27.13
CA GLN A 375 11.16 12.84 -28.27
C GLN A 375 12.41 13.35 -29.00
N ALA A 376 13.56 13.45 -28.34
CA ALA A 376 14.81 13.87 -28.97
C ALA A 376 15.55 12.73 -29.70
N SER A 377 15.16 11.48 -29.46
CA SER A 377 15.79 10.27 -30.05
C SER A 377 15.01 9.64 -31.21
N GLY A 378 13.83 10.18 -31.54
CA GLY A 378 13.03 9.80 -32.70
C GLY A 378 12.92 10.96 -33.67
#